data_AF-A0A935CXN5-F1
#
_entry.id   AF-A0A935CXN5-F1
#
_cell.length_a   1.000
_cell.length_b   1.000
_cell.length_c   1.000
_cell.angle_alpha   90.00
_cell.angle_beta   90.00
_cell.angle_gamma   90.00
#
_symmetry.space_group_name_H-M   'P 1'
#
loop_
_entity.id
_entity.type
_entity.pdbx_description
1 polymer ?
#
loop_
_entity_poly.entity_id
_entity_poly.type
_entity_poly.pdbx_seq_one_letter_code
_entity_poly.pdbx_strand_id
1 'polypeptide(L)' 'MYGQEQHLSALQEKALELMSFIPAEQNGIIKHWLNLNISCEHAGDSQALLELKNNYCDHQKCLNCSVGHALLK' A
#
# COMPACT_ATOMS: atom_id res chain seq x y z
N MET A 1 -9.36 -11.89 28.16
CA MET A 1 -8.85 -13.25 27.84
C MET A 1 -8.16 -13.16 26.49
N TYR A 2 -6.84 -12.94 26.53
CA TYR A 2 -5.96 -12.46 25.45
C TYR A 2 -5.60 -13.54 24.39
N GLY A 3 -6.48 -14.53 24.18
CA GLY A 3 -6.17 -15.72 23.37
C GLY A 3 -6.59 -15.65 21.90
N GLN A 4 -7.52 -14.75 21.55
CA GLN A 4 -8.01 -14.61 20.16
C GLN A 4 -7.22 -13.58 19.34
N GLU A 5 -6.62 -12.58 20.00
CA GLU A 5 -5.86 -11.52 19.34
C GLU A 5 -4.50 -12.04 18.84
N GLN A 6 -3.87 -12.95 19.58
CA GLN A 6 -2.54 -13.50 19.28
C GLN A 6 -2.48 -14.26 17.95
N HIS A 7 -3.57 -14.93 17.55
CA HIS A 7 -3.60 -15.69 16.30
C HIS A 7 -3.78 -14.80 15.06
N LEU A 8 -4.54 -13.70 15.17
CA LEU A 8 -4.70 -12.74 14.08
C LEU A 8 -3.43 -11.95 13.82
N SER A 9 -2.72 -11.54 14.86
CA SER A 9 -1.43 -10.85 14.73
C SER A 9 -0.39 -11.73 14.04
N ALA A 10 -0.27 -13.00 14.44
CA ALA A 10 0.65 -13.94 13.80
C ALA A 10 0.31 -14.20 12.32
N LEU A 11 -0.98 -14.25 11.97
CA LEU A 11 -1.43 -14.37 10.57
C LEU A 11 -1.16 -13.09 9.77
N GLN A 12 -1.34 -11.91 10.37
CA GLN A 12 -1.02 -10.63 9.74
C GLN A 12 0.48 -10.46 9.52
N GLU A 13 1.32 -10.81 10.49
CA GLU A 13 2.77 -10.81 10.34
C GLU A 13 3.21 -11.75 9.22
N LYS A 14 2.64 -12.96 9.17
CA LYS A 14 2.90 -13.90 8.08
C LYS A 14 2.45 -13.36 6.72
N ALA A 15 1.31 -12.67 6.66
CA ALA A 15 0.83 -12.06 5.42
C ALA A 15 1.74 -10.91 4.97
N LEU A 16 2.22 -10.07 5.90
CA LEU A 16 3.17 -8.99 5.62
C LEU A 16 4.53 -9.53 5.18
N GLU A 17 5.02 -10.60 5.82
CA GLU A 17 6.22 -11.29 5.37
C GLU A 17 6.03 -11.86 3.96
N LEU A 18 4.95 -12.60 3.71
CA LEU A 18 4.64 -13.14 2.38
C LEU A 18 4.57 -12.02 1.33
N MET A 19 3.94 -10.90 1.65
CA MET A 19 3.87 -9.73 0.78
C MET A 19 5.23 -9.08 0.52
N SER A 20 6.19 -9.19 1.44
CA SER A 20 7.57 -8.74 1.23
C SER A 20 8.37 -9.69 0.34
N PHE A 21 7.98 -10.95 0.22
CA PHE A 21 8.63 -11.91 -0.69
C PHE A 21 8.02 -11.92 -2.10
N ILE A 22 6.84 -11.33 -2.29
CA ILE A 22 6.16 -11.26 -3.58
C ILE A 22 6.51 -9.92 -4.24
N PRO A 23 6.87 -9.91 -5.54
CA PRO A 23 7.13 -8.67 -6.26
C PRO A 23 5.87 -7.79 -6.32
N ALA A 24 6.06 -6.47 -6.43
CA ALA A 24 4.97 -5.51 -6.56
C ALA A 24 3.97 -5.90 -7.66
N GLU A 25 2.68 -5.69 -7.38
CA GLU A 25 1.62 -6.00 -8.33
C GLU A 25 1.77 -5.16 -9.61
N GLN A 26 1.75 -5.84 -10.76
CA GLN A 26 1.90 -5.17 -12.06
C GLN A 26 0.55 -4.68 -12.60
N ASN A 27 0.03 -3.63 -11.98
CA ASN A 27 -1.25 -3.01 -12.36
C ASN A 27 -1.05 -1.60 -12.94
N GLY A 28 -2.03 -1.11 -13.71
CA GLY A 28 -1.98 0.24 -14.30
C GLY A 28 -1.82 1.36 -13.24
N ILE A 29 -2.31 1.11 -12.02
CA ILE A 29 -2.16 2.01 -10.87
C ILE A 29 -0.70 2.09 -10.43
N ILE A 30 -0.04 0.95 -10.26
CA ILE A 30 1.38 0.90 -9.86
C ILE A 30 2.26 1.50 -10.95
N LYS A 31 1.95 1.25 -12.24
CA LYS A 31 2.62 1.94 -13.35
C LYS A 31 2.50 3.45 -13.24
N HIS A 32 1.34 3.97 -12.87
CA HIS A 32 1.15 5.41 -12.68
C HIS A 32 2.01 5.95 -11.52
N TRP A 33 2.04 5.23 -10.39
CA TRP A 33 2.91 5.59 -9.26
C TRP A 33 4.40 5.55 -9.62
N LEU A 34 4.85 4.56 -10.39
CA LEU A 34 6.22 4.49 -10.90
C LEU A 34 6.56 5.68 -11.81
N ASN A 35 5.62 6.12 -12.65
CA ASN A 35 5.79 7.34 -13.47
C ASN A 35 5.88 8.62 -12.63
N LEU A 36 5.26 8.62 -11.45
CA LEU A 36 5.35 9.69 -10.46
C LEU A 36 6.62 9.60 -9.60
N ASN A 37 7.59 8.78 -10.01
CA ASN A 37 8.86 8.56 -9.33
C ASN A 37 8.71 7.91 -7.94
N ILE A 38 7.62 7.17 -7.72
CA ILE A 38 7.35 6.45 -6.48
C ILE A 38 7.77 4.99 -6.64
N SER A 39 8.69 4.56 -5.80
CA SER A 39 9.22 3.20 -5.81
C SER A 39 8.22 2.23 -5.21
N CYS A 40 8.04 1.09 -5.88
CA CYS A 40 7.14 0.03 -5.45
C CYS A 40 7.82 -1.29 -5.81
N GLU A 41 8.38 -1.97 -4.82
CA GLU A 41 9.23 -3.14 -5.03
C GLU A 41 8.52 -4.43 -4.65
N HIS A 42 7.66 -4.38 -3.62
CA HIS A 42 6.98 -5.56 -3.08
C HIS A 42 5.46 -5.45 -3.17
N ALA A 43 4.77 -6.59 -3.07
CA ALA A 43 3.31 -6.65 -3.11
C ALA A 43 2.66 -5.81 -2.01
N GLY A 44 3.31 -5.72 -0.85
CA GLY A 44 2.87 -4.88 0.27
C GLY A 44 2.84 -3.39 -0.09
N ASP A 45 3.87 -2.90 -0.79
CA ASP A 45 3.93 -1.51 -1.26
C ASP A 45 2.81 -1.25 -2.28
N SER A 46 2.60 -2.17 -3.21
CA SER A 46 1.55 -2.01 -4.21
C SER A 46 0.17 -1.99 -3.58
N GLN A 47 -0.07 -2.82 -2.56
CA GLN A 47 -1.34 -2.82 -1.84
C GLN A 47 -1.54 -1.56 -1.00
N ALA A 48 -0.50 -1.09 -0.31
CA ALA A 48 -0.57 0.17 0.43
C ALA A 48 -0.91 1.35 -0.50
N LEU A 49 -0.28 1.43 -1.66
CA LEU A 49 -0.54 2.45 -2.68
C LEU A 49 -1.93 2.31 -3.32
N LEU A 50 -2.41 1.08 -3.50
CA LEU A 50 -3.74 0.80 -4.02
C LEU A 50 -4.81 1.30 -3.04
N GLU A 51 -4.70 0.93 -1.77
CA GLU A 51 -5.61 1.34 -0.71
C GLU A 51 -5.61 2.85 -0.51
N LEU A 52 -4.42 3.46 -0.56
CA LEU A 52 -4.26 4.89 -0.45
C LEU A 52 -4.87 5.62 -1.67
N LYS A 53 -4.75 5.06 -2.88
CA LYS A 53 -5.48 5.59 -4.05
C LYS A 53 -6.99 5.48 -3.82
N ASN A 54 -7.48 4.32 -3.41
CA ASN A 54 -8.91 4.03 -3.28
C ASN A 54 -9.56 4.92 -2.21
N ASN A 55 -8.91 5.09 -1.06
CA ASN A 55 -9.44 5.86 0.07
C ASN A 55 -9.19 7.37 -0.02
N TYR A 56 -8.14 7.81 -0.74
CA TYR A 56 -7.79 9.23 -0.83
C TYR A 56 -7.87 9.78 -2.25
N CYS A 57 -7.08 9.25 -3.19
CA CYS A 57 -6.99 9.83 -4.52
C CYS A 57 -8.31 9.77 -5.30
N ASP A 58 -9.04 8.65 -5.20
CA ASP A 58 -10.35 8.46 -5.85
C ASP A 58 -11.40 9.43 -5.26
N HIS A 59 -11.33 9.65 -3.96
CA HIS A 59 -12.13 10.63 -3.25
C HIS A 59 -11.67 12.09 -3.41
N GLN A 60 -10.72 12.37 -4.31
CA GLN A 60 -10.13 13.70 -4.53
C GLN A 60 -9.49 14.32 -3.26
N LYS A 61 -9.15 13.49 -2.28
CA LYS A 61 -8.45 13.86 -1.04
C LYS A 61 -6.93 13.77 -1.21
N CYS A 62 -6.42 14.00 -2.42
CA CYS A 62 -4.98 13.97 -2.71
C CYS A 62 -4.18 14.95 -1.84
N LEU A 63 -4.80 16.06 -1.42
CA LEU A 63 -4.22 17.03 -0.49
C LEU A 63 -4.02 16.48 0.93
N ASN A 64 -4.82 15.48 1.34
CA ASN A 64 -4.71 14.82 2.64
C ASN A 64 -3.90 13.51 2.55
N CYS A 65 -3.54 13.11 1.34
CA CYS A 65 -2.72 11.96 1.10
C CYS A 65 -1.25 12.38 1.25
N SER A 66 -0.48 11.70 2.10
CA SER A 66 0.96 12.01 2.27
C SER A 66 1.72 11.94 0.94
N VAL A 67 1.34 10.99 0.07
CA VAL A 67 1.92 10.84 -1.26
C VAL A 67 1.45 11.95 -2.20
N GLY A 68 0.15 12.24 -2.24
CA GLY A 68 -0.40 13.31 -3.08
C GLY A 68 0.14 14.69 -2.68
N HIS A 69 0.33 14.93 -1.38
CA HIS A 69 0.96 16.12 -0.85
C HIS A 69 2.44 16.22 -1.21
N ALA A 70 3.16 15.09 -1.25
CA ALA A 70 4.54 15.06 -1.74
C ALA A 70 4.66 15.35 -3.25
N LEU A 71 3.64 14.99 -4.04
CA LEU A 71 3.59 15.22 -5.49
C LEU A 71 3.15 16.64 -5.89
N LEU A 72 2.37 17.31 -5.04
CA LEU A 72 1.84 18.66 -5.30
C LEU A 72 2.81 19.78 -4.89
N LYS A 73 3.99 19.43 -4.36
CA LYS A 73 5.02 20.36 -3.91
C LYS A 73 6.05 20.61 -5.01
#